data_AF-A0A920T332-F1
#
_entry.id   AF-A0A920T332-F1
#
_cell.length_a   1.000
_cell.length_b   1.000
_cell.length_c   1.000
_cell.angle_alpha   90.00
_cell.angle_beta   90.00
_cell.angle_gamma   90.00
#
_symmetry.space_group_name_H-M   'P 1'
#
loop_
_entity.id
_entity.type
_entity.pdbx_description
1 polymer ?
#
loop_
_entity_poly.entity_id
_entity_poly.type
_entity_poly.pdbx_seq_one_letter_code
_entity_poly.pdbx_strand_id
1 'polypeptide(L)'
;MNYQHNQNHCQHRVLAWDEVGEDEGTGIVHNAPGAGAEDFKLGNENDLTPIAPLDQNGIYKEGFGEFTGKSAANVKDMVFDSLKEKSLLIRVNKYTHRYPVCWRCGTELVFRLVDEWFISMDEIRPKMEKATNEMNWFPEFGKARELDWLKNMQDWMISKKRYYGLTPPIYECNCGNFDVIGSLEELKSRAVAGWDEFESSGASPHQTLGRRSKNRLLKLWKHG
;
A
#
# COMPACT_ATOMS: atom_id res chain seq x y z
N MET A 1 -6.65 17.13 13.46
CA MET A 1 -5.76 16.68 14.56
C MET A 1 -4.39 17.30 14.32
N ASN A 2 -3.80 17.98 15.31
CA ASN A 2 -2.59 18.79 15.14
C ASN A 2 -1.28 17.96 15.23
N TYR A 3 -0.26 18.35 14.49
CA TYR A 3 1.04 17.66 14.32
C TYR A 3 1.75 17.39 15.64
N GLN A 4 1.86 18.44 16.45
CA GLN A 4 2.47 18.38 17.78
C GLN A 4 1.61 17.55 18.75
N HIS A 5 0.30 17.49 18.55
CA HIS A 5 -0.59 16.67 19.37
C HIS A 5 -0.39 15.18 19.10
N ASN A 6 -0.18 14.77 17.84
CA ASN A 6 0.15 13.38 17.51
C ASN A 6 1.53 12.95 18.02
N GLN A 7 2.54 13.84 17.97
CA GLN A 7 3.88 13.55 18.50
C GLN A 7 3.90 13.35 20.03
N ASN A 8 3.07 14.11 20.76
CA ASN A 8 3.00 14.07 22.23
C ASN A 8 2.21 12.89 22.81
N HIS A 9 1.39 12.21 22.01
CA HIS A 9 0.67 11.00 22.41
C HIS A 9 1.33 9.70 21.93
N CYS A 10 2.46 9.79 21.22
CA CYS A 10 3.24 8.62 20.82
C CYS A 10 4.31 8.32 21.86
N GLN A 11 4.38 7.07 22.32
CA GLN A 11 5.49 6.61 23.15
C GLN A 11 6.76 6.54 22.29
N HIS A 12 7.76 7.35 22.62
CA HIS A 12 9.10 7.24 22.04
C HIS A 12 9.91 6.26 22.88
N ARG A 13 10.44 5.20 22.25
CA ARG A 13 11.27 4.21 22.91
C ARG A 13 12.29 3.61 21.96
N VAL A 14 13.38 3.09 22.51
CA VAL A 14 14.41 2.37 21.75
C VAL A 14 14.04 0.89 21.72
N LEU A 15 14.13 0.28 20.55
CA LEU A 15 13.87 -1.14 20.34
C LEU A 15 15.16 -1.82 19.89
N ALA A 16 15.43 -3.01 20.42
CA ALA A 16 16.43 -3.89 19.85
C ALA A 16 15.85 -4.53 18.58
N TRP A 17 16.62 -4.57 17.50
CA TRP A 17 16.18 -5.16 16.24
C TRP A 17 17.38 -5.78 15.50
N ASP A 18 17.29 -7.08 15.24
CA ASP A 18 18.39 -7.88 14.70
C ASP A 18 18.68 -7.62 13.21
N GLU A 19 17.78 -6.95 12.49
CA GLU A 19 17.96 -6.63 11.07
C GLU A 19 18.78 -5.35 10.84
N VAL A 20 19.14 -4.62 11.90
CA VAL A 20 20.01 -3.44 11.78
C VAL A 20 21.46 -3.88 11.59
N GLY A 21 22.02 -3.57 10.42
CA GLY A 21 23.44 -3.81 10.12
C GLY A 21 24.39 -2.76 10.71
N GLU A 22 25.67 -3.09 10.77
CA GLU A 22 26.76 -2.19 11.21
C GLU A 22 27.55 -1.58 10.05
N ASP A 23 27.29 -2.00 8.81
CA ASP A 23 28.05 -1.60 7.61
C ASP A 23 27.80 -0.14 7.19
N GLU A 24 26.58 0.38 7.42
CA GLU A 24 26.17 1.71 7.00
C GLU A 24 25.37 2.46 8.08
N GLY A 25 25.44 3.79 8.08
CA GLY A 25 24.73 4.64 9.03
C GLY A 25 25.42 4.72 10.39
N THR A 26 24.64 4.59 11.46
CA THR A 26 25.10 4.76 12.86
C THR A 26 24.84 3.55 13.75
N GLY A 27 24.27 2.46 13.20
CA GLY A 27 23.72 1.36 13.99
C GLY A 27 22.43 1.69 14.74
N ILE A 28 21.85 2.88 14.54
CA ILE A 28 20.55 3.29 15.08
C ILE A 28 19.67 3.77 13.92
N VAL A 29 18.54 3.09 13.72
CA VAL A 29 17.62 3.38 12.61
C VAL A 29 16.38 4.09 13.13
N HIS A 30 15.98 5.17 12.47
CA HIS A 30 14.70 5.81 12.73
C HIS A 30 13.57 4.92 12.20
N ASN A 31 12.63 4.54 13.06
CA ASN A 31 11.46 3.76 12.69
C ASN A 31 10.24 4.68 12.45
N ALA A 32 9.65 4.59 11.26
CA ALA A 32 8.41 5.25 10.89
C ALA A 32 7.37 4.22 10.38
N PRO A 33 6.56 3.60 11.27
CA PRO A 33 5.64 2.51 10.88
C PRO A 33 4.61 2.91 9.82
N GLY A 34 4.38 4.22 9.64
CA GLY A 34 3.56 4.83 8.60
C GLY A 34 4.08 4.74 7.16
N ALA A 35 5.39 4.49 7.01
CA ALA A 35 6.17 4.85 5.82
C ALA A 35 7.22 3.81 5.41
N GLY A 36 7.24 2.62 6.03
CA GLY A 36 8.13 1.51 5.68
C GLY A 36 7.47 0.17 6.01
N ALA A 37 7.78 -0.88 5.25
CA ALA A 37 7.18 -2.20 5.47
C ALA A 37 7.76 -2.88 6.71
N GLU A 38 9.09 -2.84 6.85
CA GLU A 38 9.84 -3.35 7.99
C GLU A 38 9.51 -2.56 9.25
N ASP A 39 9.47 -1.22 9.13
CA ASP A 39 9.01 -0.29 10.16
C ASP A 39 7.60 -0.61 10.66
N PHE A 40 6.68 -0.90 9.73
CA PHE A 40 5.30 -1.27 10.06
C PHE A 40 5.22 -2.60 10.79
N LYS A 41 5.98 -3.61 10.34
CA LYS A 41 6.05 -4.92 11.00
C LYS A 41 6.59 -4.79 12.42
N LEU A 42 7.77 -4.19 12.57
CA LEU A 42 8.39 -3.95 13.88
C LEU A 42 7.48 -3.11 14.78
N GLY A 43 6.81 -2.11 14.21
CA GLY A 43 5.85 -1.27 14.91
C GLY A 43 4.67 -2.05 15.46
N ASN A 44 4.06 -2.93 14.66
CA ASN A 44 2.94 -3.77 15.10
C ASN A 44 3.34 -4.78 16.18
N GLU A 45 4.51 -5.42 16.05
CA GLU A 45 5.05 -6.35 17.06
C GLU A 45 5.30 -5.67 18.42
N ASN A 46 5.38 -4.33 18.41
CA ASN A 46 5.72 -3.50 19.57
C ASN A 46 4.59 -2.55 19.97
N ASP A 47 3.37 -2.69 19.43
CA ASP A 47 2.24 -1.80 19.73
C ASP A 47 2.55 -0.30 19.49
N LEU A 48 3.36 0.01 18.46
CA LEU A 48 3.62 1.38 18.05
C LEU A 48 2.51 1.90 17.14
N THR A 49 2.02 3.10 17.42
CA THR A 49 0.99 3.74 16.58
C THR A 49 1.56 4.15 15.22
N PRO A 50 1.02 3.63 14.09
CA PRO A 50 1.49 4.01 12.77
C PRO A 50 0.96 5.41 12.38
N ILE A 51 1.85 6.39 12.34
CA ILE A 51 1.52 7.74 11.83
C ILE A 51 1.65 7.73 10.31
N ALA A 52 0.54 7.77 9.58
CA ALA A 52 0.53 7.92 8.12
C ALA A 52 0.32 9.41 7.74
N PRO A 53 1.36 10.19 7.37
CA PRO A 53 1.23 11.63 7.18
C PRO A 53 0.69 12.05 5.82
N LEU A 54 0.84 11.19 4.80
CA LEU A 54 0.52 11.53 3.42
C LEU A 54 -0.90 11.10 3.02
N ASP A 55 -1.49 11.84 2.10
CA ASP A 55 -2.70 11.47 1.38
C ASP A 55 -2.39 10.57 0.16
N GLN A 56 -3.40 10.29 -0.65
CA GLN A 56 -3.25 9.44 -1.85
C GLN A 56 -2.40 10.06 -2.98
N ASN A 57 -2.13 11.37 -2.92
CA ASN A 57 -1.33 12.12 -3.89
C ASN A 57 0.11 12.34 -3.40
N GLY A 58 0.49 11.79 -2.23
CA GLY A 58 1.78 12.05 -1.62
C GLY A 58 1.90 13.43 -0.99
N ILE A 59 0.77 14.05 -0.63
CA ILE A 59 0.69 15.37 -0.01
C ILE A 59 0.45 15.21 1.50
N TYR A 60 1.16 15.96 2.32
CA TYR A 60 0.93 15.97 3.77
C TYR A 60 -0.49 16.42 4.10
N LYS A 61 -1.18 15.61 4.92
CA LYS A 61 -2.56 15.88 5.36
C LYS A 61 -2.63 17.11 6.27
N GLU A 62 -3.86 17.55 6.52
CA GLU A 62 -4.15 18.59 7.50
C GLU A 62 -3.59 18.27 8.88
N GLY A 63 -3.05 19.30 9.53
CA GLY A 63 -2.47 19.17 10.85
C GLY A 63 -1.06 18.58 10.85
N PHE A 64 -0.27 18.77 9.80
CA PHE A 64 1.18 18.49 9.78
C PHE A 64 2.02 19.78 9.86
N GLY A 65 1.47 20.85 10.45
CA GLY A 65 2.14 22.13 10.61
C GLY A 65 2.51 22.75 9.27
N GLU A 66 3.74 23.24 9.16
CA GLU A 66 4.30 23.85 7.94
C GLU A 66 4.35 22.90 6.73
N PHE A 67 4.28 21.59 6.96
CA PHE A 67 4.29 20.60 5.89
C PHE A 67 2.91 20.40 5.24
N THR A 68 1.83 20.79 5.93
CA THR A 68 0.45 20.62 5.44
C THR A 68 0.28 21.13 4.01
N GLY A 69 -0.29 20.29 3.13
CA GLY A 69 -0.53 20.65 1.73
C GLY A 69 0.70 20.61 0.82
N LYS A 70 1.89 20.27 1.34
CA LYS A 70 3.12 20.14 0.54
C LYS A 70 3.32 18.69 0.06
N SER A 71 3.94 18.53 -1.09
CA SER A 71 4.37 17.23 -1.61
C SER A 71 5.57 16.71 -0.84
N ALA A 72 5.56 15.41 -0.49
CA ALA A 72 6.67 14.74 0.18
C ALA A 72 8.01 14.87 -0.56
N ALA A 73 7.98 14.98 -1.90
CA ALA A 73 9.18 15.16 -2.70
C ALA A 73 9.87 16.53 -2.50
N ASN A 74 9.13 17.54 -2.02
CA ASN A 74 9.57 18.94 -2.01
C ASN A 74 9.77 19.52 -0.60
N VAL A 75 9.78 18.70 0.45
CA VAL A 75 9.91 19.17 1.85
C VAL A 75 11.29 18.95 2.46
N LYS A 76 12.21 18.30 1.75
CA LYS A 76 13.53 17.92 2.27
C LYS A 76 14.29 19.11 2.88
N ASP A 77 14.40 20.21 2.14
CA ASP A 77 15.17 21.37 2.60
C ASP A 77 14.52 22.02 3.82
N MET A 78 13.18 22.10 3.85
CA MET A 78 12.43 22.57 5.03
C MET A 78 12.68 21.70 6.27
N VAL A 79 12.77 20.38 6.10
CA VAL A 79 13.08 19.47 7.21
C VAL A 79 14.49 19.74 7.74
N PHE A 80 15.48 19.95 6.86
CA PHE A 80 16.84 20.28 7.28
C PHE A 80 16.93 21.62 8.01
N ASP A 81 16.25 22.65 7.50
CA ASP A 81 16.22 23.97 8.15
C ASP A 81 15.57 23.87 9.54
N SER A 82 14.43 23.18 9.67
CA SER A 82 13.76 22.95 10.95
C SER A 82 14.64 22.19 11.96
N LEU A 83 15.39 21.17 11.52
CA LEU A 83 16.31 20.42 12.38
C LEU A 83 17.52 21.27 12.79
N LYS A 84 18.00 22.14 11.91
CA LYS A 84 19.12 23.06 12.17
C LYS A 84 18.71 24.12 13.19
N GLU A 85 17.55 24.74 13.04
CA GLU A 85 16.99 25.71 14.00
C GLU A 85 16.84 25.10 15.40
N LYS A 86 16.44 23.83 15.48
CA LYS A 86 16.29 23.08 16.74
C LYS A 86 17.62 22.57 17.31
N SER A 87 18.75 22.82 16.66
CA SER A 87 20.06 22.27 17.04
C SER A 87 20.11 20.74 17.12
N LEU A 88 19.28 20.04 16.32
CA LEU A 88 19.23 18.57 16.24
C LEU A 88 19.98 17.99 15.03
N LEU A 89 20.41 18.86 14.11
CA LEU A 89 21.12 18.45 12.89
C LEU A 89 22.62 18.29 13.15
N ILE A 90 23.11 17.05 13.12
CA ILE A 90 24.52 16.74 13.34
C ILE A 90 25.34 16.89 12.05
N ARG A 91 24.89 16.26 10.96
CA ARG A 91 25.63 16.22 9.69
C ARG A 91 24.69 16.03 8.51
N VAL A 92 25.02 16.67 7.39
CA VAL A 92 24.34 16.47 6.09
C VAL A 92 25.37 15.99 5.08
N ASN A 93 25.10 14.85 4.44
CA ASN A 93 25.89 14.34 3.31
C ASN A 93 24.97 14.11 2.10
N LYS A 94 25.52 14.24 0.90
CA LYS A 94 24.85 13.77 -0.32
C LYS A 94 25.21 12.30 -0.52
N TYR A 95 24.21 11.46 -0.78
CA TYR A 95 24.39 10.02 -0.96
C TYR A 95 23.75 9.58 -2.28
N THR A 96 24.55 8.97 -3.15
CA THR A 96 24.08 8.45 -4.44
C THR A 96 23.72 6.99 -4.28
N HIS A 97 22.46 6.65 -4.55
CA HIS A 97 21.95 5.30 -4.43
C HIS A 97 20.87 5.03 -5.48
N ARG A 98 20.44 3.77 -5.57
CA ARG A 98 19.31 3.38 -6.41
C ARG A 98 18.02 3.63 -5.64
N TYR A 99 17.14 4.47 -6.19
CA TYR A 99 15.84 4.77 -5.59
C TYR A 99 14.71 4.26 -6.48
N PRO A 100 13.64 3.67 -5.91
CA PRO A 100 12.54 3.13 -6.70
C PRO A 100 11.73 4.24 -7.37
N VAL A 101 11.46 4.07 -8.66
CA VAL A 101 10.63 4.96 -9.45
C VAL A 101 9.46 4.20 -10.07
N CYS A 102 8.36 4.89 -10.34
CA CYS A 102 7.24 4.33 -11.07
C CYS A 102 7.71 3.85 -12.45
N TRP A 103 7.60 2.55 -12.69
CA TRP A 103 8.01 1.91 -13.96
C TRP A 103 7.33 2.50 -15.20
N ARG A 104 6.20 3.21 -15.06
CA ARG A 104 5.46 3.82 -16.16
C ARG A 104 5.77 5.30 -16.38
N CYS A 105 5.80 6.11 -15.32
CA CYS A 105 5.94 7.57 -15.44
C CYS A 105 7.27 8.12 -14.90
N GLY A 106 8.12 7.29 -14.31
CA GLY A 106 9.44 7.69 -13.79
C GLY A 106 9.41 8.52 -12.51
N THR A 107 8.24 8.84 -11.95
CA THR A 107 8.12 9.57 -10.68
C THR A 107 8.64 8.72 -9.52
N GLU A 108 9.42 9.32 -8.62
CA GLU A 108 9.91 8.69 -7.39
C GLU A 108 8.75 8.15 -6.55
N LEU A 109 8.92 6.93 -6.03
CA LEU A 109 7.92 6.30 -5.18
C LEU A 109 8.07 6.76 -3.72
N VAL A 110 6.93 6.82 -3.04
CA VAL A 110 6.86 6.99 -1.59
C VAL A 110 6.07 5.84 -0.99
N PHE A 111 6.56 5.30 0.12
CA PHE A 111 5.87 4.26 0.86
C PHE A 111 4.84 4.90 1.79
N ARG A 112 3.63 4.35 1.80
CA ARG A 112 2.55 4.81 2.67
C ARG A 112 1.63 3.66 3.03
N LEU A 113 1.06 3.75 4.23
CA LEU A 113 0.01 2.85 4.66
C LEU A 113 -1.28 3.00 3.84
N VAL A 114 -1.82 1.86 3.42
CA VAL A 114 -3.02 1.73 2.59
C VAL A 114 -3.80 0.48 2.92
N ASP A 115 -5.13 0.61 2.89
CA ASP A 115 -6.01 -0.54 2.76
C ASP A 115 -6.11 -0.92 1.28
N GLU A 116 -5.68 -2.14 0.96
CA GLU A 116 -5.64 -2.71 -0.39
C GLU A 116 -5.95 -4.21 -0.32
N TRP A 117 -6.33 -4.79 -1.46
CA TRP A 117 -6.60 -6.23 -1.59
C TRP A 117 -5.36 -6.98 -2.02
N PHE A 118 -5.05 -8.03 -1.29
CA PHE A 118 -3.90 -8.91 -1.53
C PHE A 118 -4.36 -10.35 -1.74
N ILE A 119 -3.63 -11.08 -2.59
CA ILE A 119 -3.69 -12.53 -2.64
C ILE A 119 -2.54 -13.05 -1.78
N SER A 120 -2.87 -13.87 -0.77
CA SER A 120 -1.85 -14.57 0.00
C SER A 120 -1.08 -15.51 -0.91
N MET A 121 0.23 -15.35 -0.95
CA MET A 121 1.10 -16.16 -1.80
C MET A 121 1.61 -17.42 -1.10
N ASP A 122 1.33 -17.61 0.18
CA ASP A 122 1.88 -18.72 0.97
C ASP A 122 1.46 -20.10 0.43
N GLU A 123 0.21 -20.26 0.01
CA GLU A 123 -0.28 -21.52 -0.56
C GLU A 123 -0.03 -21.65 -2.07
N ILE A 124 0.19 -20.54 -2.76
CA ILE A 124 0.29 -20.49 -4.23
C ILE A 124 1.74 -20.60 -4.67
N ARG A 125 2.66 -19.95 -3.97
CA ARG A 125 4.09 -19.90 -4.26
C ARG A 125 4.71 -21.30 -4.38
N PRO A 126 4.47 -22.27 -3.47
CA PRO A 126 5.01 -23.63 -3.64
C PRO A 126 4.49 -24.33 -4.91
N LYS A 127 3.24 -24.06 -5.31
CA LYS A 127 2.67 -24.62 -6.55
C LYS A 127 3.31 -23.99 -7.78
N MET A 128 3.57 -22.67 -7.74
CA MET A 128 4.29 -21.96 -8.80
C MET A 128 5.73 -22.45 -8.93
N GLU A 129 6.44 -22.63 -7.81
CA GLU A 129 7.81 -23.18 -7.82
C GLU A 129 7.86 -24.59 -8.41
N LYS A 130 6.89 -25.45 -8.07
CA LYS A 130 6.76 -26.78 -8.67
C LYS A 130 6.56 -26.68 -10.19
N ALA A 131 5.62 -25.86 -10.64
CA ALA A 131 5.37 -25.66 -12.07
C ALA A 131 6.60 -25.11 -12.80
N THR A 132 7.29 -24.12 -12.23
CA THR A 132 8.55 -23.56 -12.74
C THR A 132 9.62 -24.63 -12.90
N ASN A 133 9.67 -25.63 -12.01
CA ASN A 133 10.63 -26.72 -12.10
C ASN A 133 10.34 -27.71 -13.25
N GLU A 134 9.07 -27.90 -13.60
CA GLU A 134 8.60 -28.82 -14.64
C GLU A 134 8.68 -28.22 -16.07
N MET A 135 8.82 -26.90 -16.17
CA MET A 135 8.92 -26.18 -17.46
C MET A 135 10.33 -26.27 -18.08
N ASN A 136 10.38 -26.18 -19.41
CA ASN A 136 11.62 -26.00 -20.16
C ASN A 136 11.97 -24.52 -20.29
N TRP A 137 13.13 -24.11 -19.78
CA TRP A 137 13.57 -22.72 -19.76
C TRP A 137 14.64 -22.44 -20.80
N PHE A 138 14.43 -21.38 -21.60
CA PHE A 138 15.41 -20.89 -22.56
C PHE A 138 15.53 -19.36 -22.42
N PRO A 139 16.69 -18.83 -22.00
CA PRO A 139 17.91 -19.53 -21.54
C PRO A 139 17.75 -20.16 -20.14
N GLU A 140 18.58 -21.15 -19.82
CA GLU A 140 18.47 -21.98 -18.60
C GLU A 140 18.56 -21.16 -17.31
N PHE A 141 19.40 -20.11 -17.27
CA PHE A 141 19.53 -19.25 -16.09
C PHE A 141 18.22 -18.54 -15.72
N GLY A 142 17.26 -18.43 -16.66
CA GLY A 142 15.93 -17.88 -16.39
C GLY A 142 15.20 -18.64 -15.29
N LYS A 143 15.38 -19.97 -15.22
CA LYS A 143 14.80 -20.80 -14.16
C LYS A 143 15.30 -20.38 -12.78
N ALA A 144 16.61 -20.19 -12.64
CA ALA A 144 17.21 -19.80 -11.37
C ALA A 144 16.71 -18.42 -10.91
N ARG A 145 16.57 -17.47 -11.84
CA ARG A 145 16.05 -16.13 -11.56
C ARG A 145 14.58 -16.13 -11.16
N GLU A 146 13.74 -16.93 -11.82
CA GLU A 146 12.33 -17.06 -11.46
C GLU A 146 12.17 -17.69 -10.08
N LEU A 147 12.91 -18.77 -9.79
CA LEU A 147 12.87 -19.42 -8.48
C LEU A 147 13.35 -18.49 -7.36
N ASP A 148 14.38 -17.67 -7.61
CA ASP A 148 14.83 -16.65 -6.66
C ASP A 148 13.76 -15.58 -6.42
N TRP A 149 13.09 -15.12 -7.49
CA TRP A 149 11.98 -14.18 -7.37
C TRP A 149 10.81 -14.77 -6.57
N LEU A 150 10.40 -16.01 -6.87
CA LEU A 150 9.30 -16.68 -6.17
C LEU A 150 9.58 -16.86 -4.68
N LYS A 151 10.82 -17.22 -4.30
CA LYS A 151 11.20 -17.38 -2.89
C LYS A 151 11.05 -16.08 -2.10
N ASN A 152 11.47 -14.96 -2.68
CA ASN A 152 11.47 -13.65 -2.04
C ASN A 152 10.16 -12.86 -2.25
N MET A 153 9.25 -13.38 -3.05
CA MET A 153 7.94 -12.79 -3.32
C MET A 153 7.15 -12.57 -2.03
N GLN A 154 6.50 -11.42 -1.93
CA GLN A 154 5.51 -11.12 -0.87
C GLN A 154 4.09 -11.28 -1.43
N ASP A 155 3.10 -11.12 -0.57
CA ASP A 155 1.69 -11.15 -0.96
C ASP A 155 1.39 -10.21 -2.13
N TRP A 156 0.58 -10.69 -3.07
CA TRP A 156 0.38 -9.99 -4.32
C TRP A 156 -0.74 -8.94 -4.19
N MET A 157 -0.37 -7.66 -4.18
CA MET A 157 -1.32 -6.56 -4.21
C MET A 157 -2.04 -6.45 -5.57
N ILE A 158 -3.30 -6.87 -5.60
CA ILE A 158 -4.12 -6.91 -6.82
C ILE A 158 -4.97 -5.66 -7.03
N SER A 159 -5.33 -4.95 -5.97
CA SER A 159 -6.12 -3.72 -6.12
C SER A 159 -5.30 -2.59 -6.72
N LYS A 160 -5.95 -1.80 -7.57
CA LYS A 160 -5.39 -0.59 -8.17
C LYS A 160 -6.45 0.51 -8.16
N LYS A 161 -6.07 1.70 -7.70
CA LYS A 161 -6.92 2.90 -7.72
C LYS A 161 -6.90 3.53 -9.11
N ARG A 162 -7.57 2.90 -10.09
CA ARG A 162 -7.59 3.31 -11.50
C ARG A 162 -9.02 3.27 -12.07
N TYR A 163 -9.25 4.06 -13.11
CA TYR A 163 -10.53 4.11 -13.84
C TYR A 163 -10.62 3.13 -15.01
N TYR A 164 -9.53 2.53 -15.43
CA TYR A 164 -9.50 1.58 -16.55
C TYR A 164 -8.82 0.30 -16.10
N GLY A 165 -9.53 -0.82 -16.18
CA GLY A 165 -9.06 -2.14 -15.79
C GLY A 165 -10.21 -3.07 -15.42
N LEU A 166 -9.88 -4.33 -15.12
CA LEU A 166 -10.82 -5.26 -14.52
C LEU A 166 -10.97 -4.93 -13.04
N THR A 167 -12.17 -4.54 -12.62
CA THR A 167 -12.41 -4.28 -11.20
C THR A 167 -12.62 -5.60 -10.47
N PRO A 168 -11.97 -5.82 -9.30
CA PRO A 168 -12.31 -6.94 -8.44
C PRO A 168 -13.81 -6.98 -8.17
N PRO A 169 -14.47 -8.14 -8.27
CA PRO A 169 -15.91 -8.26 -8.05
C PRO A 169 -16.24 -8.34 -6.55
N ILE A 170 -15.70 -7.40 -5.79
CA ILE A 170 -15.82 -7.33 -4.34
C ILE A 170 -16.83 -6.24 -3.98
N TYR A 171 -17.81 -6.59 -3.16
CA TYR A 171 -18.91 -5.72 -2.74
C TYR A 171 -18.94 -5.63 -1.22
N GLU A 172 -18.67 -4.45 -0.69
CA GLU A 172 -18.62 -4.20 0.75
C GLU A 172 -19.99 -3.79 1.30
N CYS A 173 -20.34 -4.35 2.46
CA CYS A 173 -21.50 -4.00 3.28
C CYS A 173 -21.12 -2.90 4.29
N ASN A 174 -22.08 -2.03 4.64
CA ASN A 174 -21.90 -1.05 5.73
C ASN A 174 -21.65 -1.69 7.10
N CYS A 175 -21.92 -2.99 7.22
CA CYS A 175 -21.65 -3.83 8.38
C CYS A 175 -20.19 -4.30 8.51
N GLY A 176 -19.32 -3.95 7.56
CA GLY A 176 -17.90 -4.35 7.56
C GLY A 176 -17.61 -5.71 6.92
N ASN A 177 -18.64 -6.45 6.48
CA ASN A 177 -18.48 -7.67 5.67
C ASN A 177 -18.35 -7.33 4.18
N PHE A 178 -17.86 -8.28 3.40
CA PHE A 178 -17.81 -8.17 1.94
C PHE A 178 -18.21 -9.48 1.28
N ASP A 179 -18.70 -9.36 0.05
CA ASP A 179 -19.00 -10.47 -0.84
C ASP A 179 -18.08 -10.45 -2.05
N VAL A 180 -17.67 -11.62 -2.51
CA VAL A 180 -16.95 -11.80 -3.77
C VAL A 180 -17.88 -12.49 -4.75
N ILE A 181 -18.25 -11.79 -5.83
CA ILE A 181 -19.22 -12.29 -6.80
C ILE A 181 -18.47 -12.93 -7.98
N GLY A 182 -18.71 -14.22 -8.20
CA GLY A 182 -18.00 -15.02 -9.20
C GLY A 182 -18.60 -14.94 -10.61
N SER A 183 -19.87 -14.57 -10.75
CA SER A 183 -20.54 -14.52 -12.06
C SER A 183 -21.63 -13.45 -12.17
N LEU A 184 -22.07 -13.19 -13.40
CA LEU A 184 -23.18 -12.27 -13.67
C LEU A 184 -24.52 -12.82 -13.14
N GLU A 185 -24.72 -14.12 -13.23
CA GLU A 185 -25.90 -14.83 -12.70
C GLU A 185 -25.95 -14.73 -11.18
N GLU A 186 -24.81 -14.94 -10.51
CA GLU A 186 -24.71 -14.75 -9.06
C GLU A 186 -25.05 -13.30 -8.70
N LEU A 187 -24.49 -12.32 -9.42
CA LEU A 187 -24.78 -10.90 -9.19
C LEU A 187 -26.28 -10.62 -9.30
N LYS A 188 -26.94 -11.15 -10.33
CA LYS A 188 -28.39 -11.01 -10.55
C LYS A 188 -29.20 -11.58 -9.39
N SER A 189 -28.84 -12.78 -8.94
CA SER A 189 -29.55 -13.47 -7.86
C SER A 189 -29.42 -12.76 -6.51
N ARG A 190 -28.28 -12.11 -6.26
CA ARG A 190 -27.99 -11.42 -5.00
C ARG A 190 -28.41 -9.95 -4.99
N ALA A 191 -28.67 -9.36 -6.15
CA ALA A 191 -29.14 -7.99 -6.25
C ALA A 191 -30.53 -7.84 -5.60
N VAL A 192 -30.62 -6.98 -4.59
CA VAL A 192 -31.88 -6.65 -3.90
C VAL A 192 -32.55 -5.40 -4.47
N ALA A 193 -31.80 -4.58 -5.21
CA ALA A 193 -32.30 -3.39 -5.92
C ALA A 193 -31.34 -2.96 -7.04
N GLY A 194 -31.87 -2.28 -8.07
CA GLY A 194 -31.09 -1.59 -9.10
C GLY A 194 -30.63 -2.46 -10.29
N TRP A 195 -31.09 -3.72 -10.37
CA TRP A 195 -30.74 -4.62 -11.47
C TRP A 195 -31.10 -4.06 -12.85
N ASP A 196 -32.31 -3.52 -13.01
CA ASP A 196 -32.78 -3.01 -14.30
C ASP A 196 -31.95 -1.81 -14.79
N GLU A 197 -31.51 -0.94 -13.87
CA GLU A 197 -30.63 0.20 -14.16
C GLU A 197 -29.22 -0.27 -14.55
N PHE A 198 -28.71 -1.28 -13.85
CA PHE A 198 -27.42 -1.90 -14.19
C PHE A 198 -27.46 -2.57 -15.58
N GLU A 199 -28.47 -3.39 -15.86
CA GLU A 199 -28.62 -4.10 -17.14
C GLU A 199 -28.80 -3.12 -18.30
N SER A 200 -29.63 -2.08 -18.13
CA SER A 200 -29.87 -1.06 -19.15
C SER A 200 -28.66 -0.15 -19.41
N SER A 201 -27.78 0.04 -18.43
CA SER A 201 -26.54 0.80 -18.60
C SER A 201 -25.48 0.10 -19.46
N GLY A 202 -25.69 -1.19 -19.79
CA GLY A 202 -24.67 -2.02 -20.45
C GLY A 202 -23.43 -2.26 -19.58
N ALA A 203 -23.54 -2.02 -18.28
CA ALA A 203 -22.43 -2.14 -17.36
C ALA A 203 -22.04 -3.60 -17.11
N SER A 204 -20.74 -3.85 -16.94
CA SER A 204 -20.22 -5.16 -16.52
C SER A 204 -19.98 -5.19 -15.01
N PRO A 205 -20.12 -6.36 -14.34
CA PRO A 205 -19.71 -6.54 -12.94
C PRO A 205 -18.24 -6.14 -12.70
N HIS A 206 -17.42 -6.24 -13.75
CA HIS A 206 -16.00 -5.89 -13.71
C HIS A 206 -15.69 -4.49 -14.22
N GLN A 207 -16.68 -3.74 -14.69
CA GLN A 207 -16.47 -2.38 -15.16
C GLN A 207 -16.03 -1.49 -14.00
N THR A 208 -15.00 -0.70 -14.25
CA THR A 208 -14.52 0.38 -13.39
C THR A 208 -15.49 1.55 -13.43
N LEU A 209 -16.65 1.33 -12.82
CA LEU A 209 -17.43 2.39 -12.23
C LEU A 209 -16.53 3.01 -11.15
N GLY A 210 -16.08 4.26 -11.34
CA GLY A 210 -15.19 4.95 -10.39
C GLY A 210 -15.69 4.79 -8.94
N ARG A 211 -14.84 5.05 -7.94
CA ARG A 211 -15.05 4.75 -6.49
C ARG A 211 -16.44 5.10 -5.89
N ARG A 212 -17.30 5.83 -6.62
CA ARG A 212 -18.67 6.23 -6.29
C ARG A 212 -19.80 5.54 -7.06
N SER A 213 -19.59 4.55 -7.96
CA SER A 213 -20.69 4.05 -8.81
C SER A 213 -21.07 2.56 -8.77
N LYS A 214 -20.25 1.61 -8.29
CA LYS A 214 -20.70 0.20 -8.19
C LYS A 214 -21.87 -0.01 -7.21
N ASN A 215 -21.76 0.50 -5.98
CA ASN A 215 -22.83 0.44 -4.97
C ASN A 215 -23.98 1.42 -5.24
N ARG A 216 -23.88 2.24 -6.29
CA ARG A 216 -24.91 3.24 -6.63
C ARG A 216 -25.97 2.65 -7.55
N LEU A 217 -25.56 1.80 -8.48
CA LEU A 217 -26.45 1.12 -9.43
C LEU A 217 -27.00 -0.19 -8.88
N LEU A 218 -26.28 -0.89 -7.99
CA LEU A 218 -26.70 -2.17 -7.43
C LEU A 218 -26.60 -2.18 -5.92
N LYS A 219 -27.65 -2.66 -5.25
CA LYS A 219 -27.61 -3.01 -3.83
C LYS A 219 -27.67 -4.52 -3.69
N LEU A 220 -26.73 -5.09 -2.93
CA LEU A 220 -26.73 -6.52 -2.58
C LEU A 220 -27.35 -6.80 -1.20
N TRP A 221 -27.62 -5.76 -0.40
CA TRP A 221 -28.10 -5.88 0.97
C TRP A 221 -29.35 -5.01 1.17
N LYS A 222 -30.42 -5.56 1.80
CA LYS A 222 -31.69 -4.86 2.04
C LYS A 222 -31.60 -3.79 3.13
N HIS A 223 -30.68 -3.96 4.09
CA HIS A 223 -30.43 -3.03 5.16
C HIS A 223 -28.93 -2.76 5.25
N GLY A 224 -28.57 -1.53 4.87
CA GLY A 224 -27.25 -0.95 4.85
C GLY A 224 -27.37 0.50 4.44
#